data_AF-A0A925MPK7-F1
#
_entry.id   AF-A0A925MPK7-F1
#
_cell.length_a   1.000
_cell.length_b   1.000
_cell.length_c   1.000
_cell.angle_alpha   90.00
_cell.angle_beta   90.00
_cell.angle_gamma   90.00
#
_symmetry.space_group_name_H-M   'P 1'
#
loop_
_entity.id
_entity.type
_entity.pdbx_description
1 polymer ?
#
loop_
_entity_poly.entity_id
_entity_poly.type
_entity_poly.pdbx_seq_one_letter_code
_entity_poly.pdbx_strand_id
1 'polypeptide(L)'
;MDWPRLLSPKRFPDTSSQIYIRARPPWQQDYDRLVFCSAFRRLQDKTQVHPLSGSDYVRTRLTHSLEVSSVARSLGTLAGNHILEKHGRKKYQQSTLRASLTPLDVGMISSAAALAHDIGNPPFGHSGEDAIRYWFATSAVAAKVKLNLTDSQILDFESWEGNAEGFRLLSRLQMSRDQWGMRLTAATLGSFMKYPISSKAFVADRSLADESNLKQEIARKKPGIFRHDLELWREVASELGLPEHKSGEMWPRHPIAFLTEAADDICYRIVDLEDGFRLGRVTFAEFRDRILPLFDKGKRSKVVTRLREQHDEPNKASYLRAMAIGELIRQVDEAFRANEEALLNGTMKTSLLKETIAFSQLDKISDFTRVRVYSAPNVLQIEAAGFEIISGLLDLFVGTLEALSSDESLHSSLQAKKLAQLMPRECFGPKGRPTKVPYVRLLDAVDFVAGMTDTFALDLFRKIRGVTIPR
;
A
#
# COMPACT_ATOMS: atom_id res chain seq x y z
N MET A 1 23.65 3.73 -3.80
CA MET A 1 23.03 3.89 -2.46
C MET A 1 23.88 3.17 -1.42
N ASP A 2 23.75 3.49 -0.13
CA ASP A 2 24.49 2.82 0.95
C ASP A 2 23.60 2.57 2.18
N TRP A 3 23.83 1.44 2.85
CA TRP A 3 22.99 0.99 3.97
C TRP A 3 22.90 1.96 5.16
N PRO A 4 23.99 2.62 5.62
CA PRO A 4 23.89 3.62 6.69
C PRO A 4 22.83 4.71 6.43
N ARG A 5 22.71 5.20 5.19
CA ARG A 5 21.69 6.19 4.82
C ARG A 5 20.32 5.58 4.61
N LEU A 6 20.25 4.42 3.94
CA LEU A 6 18.99 3.69 3.69
C LEU A 6 18.28 3.30 5.00
N LEU A 7 19.04 3.09 6.07
CA LEU A 7 18.52 2.75 7.39
C LEU A 7 18.35 3.98 8.30
N SER A 8 18.22 5.19 7.74
CA SER A 8 18.13 6.41 8.53
C SER A 8 16.92 6.40 9.51
N PRO A 9 17.14 6.63 10.82
CA PRO A 9 16.08 6.78 11.81
C PRO A 9 15.48 8.20 11.84
N LYS A 10 15.94 9.10 10.97
CA LYS A 10 15.49 10.49 10.96
C LYS A 10 13.99 10.57 10.72
N ARG A 11 13.34 11.52 11.41
CA ARG A 11 11.94 11.86 11.25
C ARG A 11 11.84 13.31 10.80
N PHE A 12 10.71 13.66 10.23
CA PHE A 12 10.46 15.00 9.72
C PHE A 12 9.21 15.63 10.39
N PRO A 13 9.17 16.96 10.59
CA PRO A 13 10.34 17.84 10.51
C PRO A 13 11.34 17.45 11.61
N ASP A 14 12.62 17.75 11.43
CA ASP A 14 13.64 17.39 12.42
C ASP A 14 13.48 18.27 13.68
N THR A 15 12.81 17.75 14.71
CA THR A 15 12.43 18.56 15.88
C THR A 15 13.41 18.49 17.06
N SER A 16 14.42 17.62 17.07
CA SER A 16 15.54 17.56 18.04
C SER A 16 16.26 16.20 18.04
N SER A 17 17.43 16.15 18.69
CA SER A 17 18.26 14.96 18.92
C SER A 17 17.44 13.78 19.47
N GLN A 18 17.10 12.83 18.59
CA GLN A 18 16.42 11.61 19.00
C GLN A 18 17.30 10.86 20.02
N ILE A 19 16.82 10.77 21.26
CA ILE A 19 17.40 9.88 22.26
C ILE A 19 17.03 8.46 21.83
N TYR A 20 18.02 7.72 21.33
CA TYR A 20 17.83 6.32 20.97
C TYR A 20 17.65 5.50 22.25
N ILE A 21 16.41 5.15 22.57
CA ILE A 21 16.10 4.22 23.63
C ILE A 21 16.30 2.81 23.06
N ARG A 22 17.35 2.11 23.50
CA ARG A 22 17.69 0.77 23.00
C ARG A 22 16.54 -0.24 23.14
N ALA A 23 15.69 -0.07 24.16
CA ALA A 23 14.51 -0.91 24.38
C ALA A 23 13.33 -0.61 23.46
N ARG A 24 13.34 0.53 22.75
CA ARG A 24 12.27 0.95 21.84
C ARG A 24 12.84 1.72 20.64
N PRO A 25 13.48 1.01 19.69
CA PRO A 25 14.14 1.64 18.55
C PRO A 25 13.15 2.45 17.69
N PRO A 26 13.60 3.47 16.95
CA PRO A 26 12.72 4.33 16.15
C PRO A 26 11.80 3.55 15.20
N TRP A 27 12.30 2.48 14.58
CA TRP A 27 11.50 1.66 13.66
C TRP A 27 10.41 0.84 14.35
N GLN A 28 10.63 0.43 15.61
CA GLN A 28 9.56 -0.17 16.40
C GLN A 28 8.47 0.86 16.76
N GLN A 29 8.87 2.11 17.02
CA GLN A 29 7.89 3.19 17.24
C GLN A 29 7.06 3.47 15.97
N ASP A 30 7.61 3.28 14.78
CA ASP A 30 6.85 3.40 13.52
C ASP A 30 5.75 2.35 13.44
N TYR A 31 6.09 1.10 13.73
CA TYR A 31 5.13 0.00 13.81
C TYR A 31 4.02 0.30 14.82
N ASP A 32 4.39 0.74 16.03
CA ASP A 32 3.41 1.10 17.08
C ASP A 32 2.46 2.21 16.59
N ARG A 33 2.98 3.27 15.95
CA ARG A 33 2.15 4.37 15.43
C ARG A 33 1.12 3.88 14.41
N LEU A 34 1.50 2.94 13.54
CA LEU A 34 0.61 2.33 12.57
C LEU A 34 -0.49 1.50 13.24
N VAL A 35 -0.14 0.64 14.19
CA VAL A 35 -1.12 -0.19 14.92
C VAL A 35 -2.20 0.66 15.59
N PHE A 36 -1.85 1.83 16.14
CA PHE A 36 -2.79 2.69 16.83
C PHE A 36 -3.54 3.69 15.93
N CYS A 37 -3.21 3.81 14.63
CA CYS A 37 -3.82 4.83 13.78
C CYS A 37 -5.22 4.45 13.28
N SER A 38 -6.06 5.47 13.06
CA SER A 38 -7.44 5.26 12.63
C SER A 38 -7.52 4.63 11.24
N ALA A 39 -6.62 5.00 10.33
CA ALA A 39 -6.57 4.48 8.97
C ALA A 39 -6.26 2.98 8.94
N PHE A 40 -5.36 2.51 9.79
CA PHE A 40 -5.06 1.07 9.91
C PHE A 40 -6.27 0.30 10.43
N ARG A 41 -6.97 0.80 11.46
CA ARG A 41 -8.22 0.17 11.94
C ARG A 41 -9.31 0.08 10.87
N ARG A 42 -9.41 1.08 9.99
CA ARG A 42 -10.36 1.08 8.87
C ARG A 42 -10.13 -0.07 7.88
N LEU A 43 -8.93 -0.65 7.81
CA LEU A 43 -8.66 -1.81 6.96
C LEU A 43 -9.50 -3.04 7.34
N GLN A 44 -10.09 -3.09 8.54
CA GLN A 44 -10.98 -4.17 8.95
C GLN A 44 -12.27 -4.19 8.11
N ASP A 45 -12.76 -3.03 7.69
CA ASP A 45 -13.99 -2.87 6.90
C ASP A 45 -13.66 -2.40 5.47
N LYS A 46 -12.46 -2.78 4.98
CA LYS A 46 -12.08 -2.67 3.58
C LYS A 46 -11.86 -4.06 3.01
N THR A 47 -12.57 -4.33 1.92
CA THR A 47 -12.46 -5.59 1.19
C THR A 47 -11.07 -5.76 0.61
N GLN A 48 -10.52 -6.96 0.78
CA GLN A 48 -9.34 -7.41 0.04
C GLN A 48 -9.75 -8.09 -1.27
N VAL A 49 -10.20 -9.35 -1.19
CA VAL A 49 -10.60 -10.18 -2.35
C VAL A 49 -12.11 -10.40 -2.41
N HIS A 50 -12.73 -10.62 -1.25
CA HIS A 50 -14.13 -11.03 -1.15
C HIS A 50 -14.96 -9.90 -0.56
N PRO A 51 -15.70 -9.14 -1.39
CA PRO A 51 -16.36 -7.96 -0.89
C PRO A 51 -17.53 -8.28 0.03
N LEU A 52 -17.57 -7.59 1.17
CA LEU A 52 -18.64 -7.67 2.15
C LEU A 52 -19.00 -9.13 2.54
N SER A 53 -18.00 -10.01 2.62
CA SER A 53 -18.25 -11.41 2.96
C SER A 53 -18.72 -11.53 4.42
N GLY A 54 -19.89 -12.13 4.65
CA GLY A 54 -20.38 -12.45 6.00
C GLY A 54 -19.68 -13.64 6.67
N SER A 55 -18.50 -14.03 6.18
CA SER A 55 -17.74 -15.17 6.69
C SER A 55 -16.54 -14.68 7.52
N ASP A 56 -16.51 -15.05 8.79
CA ASP A 56 -15.43 -14.68 9.74
C ASP A 56 -14.05 -15.24 9.35
N TYR A 57 -14.00 -16.22 8.44
CA TYR A 57 -12.76 -16.86 8.02
C TYR A 57 -11.99 -16.09 6.94
N VAL A 58 -12.69 -15.26 6.17
CA VAL A 58 -12.07 -14.59 5.00
C VAL A 58 -11.26 -13.39 5.47
N ARG A 59 -10.07 -13.20 4.89
CA ARG A 59 -9.24 -12.06 5.26
C ARG A 59 -9.90 -10.74 4.86
N THR A 60 -9.89 -9.82 5.81
CA THR A 60 -10.00 -8.38 5.56
C THR A 60 -8.62 -7.83 5.17
N ARG A 61 -8.55 -6.61 4.63
CA ARG A 61 -7.25 -5.96 4.38
C ARG A 61 -6.40 -5.82 5.65
N LEU A 62 -7.04 -5.70 6.82
CA LEU A 62 -6.36 -5.64 8.11
C LEU A 62 -5.62 -6.94 8.41
N THR A 63 -6.32 -8.07 8.34
CA THR A 63 -5.74 -9.40 8.63
C THR A 63 -4.65 -9.77 7.62
N HIS A 64 -4.85 -9.45 6.34
CA HIS A 64 -3.81 -9.62 5.31
C HIS A 64 -2.59 -8.77 5.61
N SER A 65 -2.77 -7.49 5.91
CA SER A 65 -1.65 -6.59 6.25
C SER A 65 -0.87 -7.06 7.48
N LEU A 66 -1.51 -7.70 8.45
CA LEU A 66 -0.85 -8.34 9.61
C LEU A 66 -0.04 -9.58 9.21
N GLU A 67 -0.57 -10.43 8.33
CA GLU A 67 0.14 -11.60 7.80
C GLU A 67 1.35 -11.18 6.95
N VAL A 68 1.16 -10.23 6.04
CA VAL A 68 2.20 -9.61 5.20
C VAL A 68 3.28 -8.97 6.07
N SER A 69 2.89 -8.22 7.10
CA SER A 69 3.83 -7.66 8.06
C SER A 69 4.65 -8.72 8.80
N SER A 70 4.06 -9.87 9.12
CA SER A 70 4.77 -10.98 9.78
C SER A 70 5.84 -11.59 8.86
N VAL A 71 5.49 -11.82 7.59
CA VAL A 71 6.42 -12.32 6.57
C VAL A 71 7.54 -11.31 6.29
N ALA A 72 7.19 -10.03 6.13
CA ALA A 72 8.15 -8.94 5.91
C ALA A 72 9.14 -8.79 7.08
N ARG A 73 8.70 -9.01 8.33
CA ARG A 73 9.59 -9.00 9.49
C ARG A 73 10.64 -10.10 9.42
N SER A 74 10.26 -11.30 9.02
CA SER A 74 11.19 -12.42 8.81
C SER A 74 12.20 -12.11 7.70
N LEU A 75 11.71 -11.66 6.53
CA LEU A 75 12.56 -11.26 5.40
C LEU A 75 13.53 -10.14 5.77
N GLY A 76 13.04 -9.08 6.42
CA GLY A 76 13.86 -7.96 6.88
C GLY A 76 14.91 -8.38 7.90
N THR A 77 14.58 -9.31 8.81
CA THR A 77 15.55 -9.83 9.78
C THR A 77 16.67 -10.63 9.11
N LEU A 78 16.33 -11.46 8.12
CA LEU A 78 17.32 -12.21 7.34
C LEU A 78 18.22 -11.27 6.51
N ALA A 79 17.64 -10.26 5.86
CA ALA A 79 18.39 -9.21 5.18
C ALA A 79 19.30 -8.45 6.14
N GLY A 80 18.82 -8.11 7.34
CA GLY A 80 19.60 -7.45 8.38
C GLY A 80 20.81 -8.28 8.83
N ASN A 81 20.67 -9.61 8.95
CA ASN A 81 21.80 -10.51 9.21
C ASN A 81 22.84 -10.40 8.09
N HIS A 82 22.41 -10.53 6.83
CA HIS A 82 23.29 -10.44 5.67
C HIS A 82 24.05 -9.11 5.61
N ILE A 83 23.34 -7.98 5.79
CA ILE A 83 23.91 -6.63 5.72
C ILE A 83 24.98 -6.46 6.79
N LEU A 84 24.72 -6.90 8.02
CA LEU A 84 25.65 -6.78 9.14
C LEU A 84 26.86 -7.71 9.02
N GLU A 85 26.68 -8.91 8.45
CA GLU A 85 27.74 -9.87 8.14
C GLU A 85 28.68 -9.33 7.06
N LYS A 86 28.12 -8.80 5.96
CA LYS A 86 28.89 -8.39 4.78
C LYS A 86 29.55 -7.01 4.92
N HIS A 87 28.84 -6.02 5.49
CA HIS A 87 29.33 -4.63 5.55
C HIS A 87 29.97 -4.25 6.89
N GLY A 88 30.04 -5.20 7.84
CA GLY A 88 30.78 -5.11 9.08
C GLY A 88 30.08 -4.31 10.19
N ARG A 89 29.83 -4.95 11.34
CA ARG A 89 29.20 -4.35 12.54
C ARG A 89 29.86 -3.06 13.05
N LYS A 90 31.18 -2.89 12.87
CA LYS A 90 31.93 -1.71 13.36
C LYS A 90 31.59 -0.42 12.60
N LYS A 91 31.26 -0.49 11.30
CA LYS A 91 30.92 0.68 10.48
C LYS A 91 29.62 1.34 10.93
N TYR A 92 28.68 0.53 11.42
CA TYR A 92 27.37 0.99 11.91
C TYR A 92 27.39 1.47 13.37
N GLN A 93 28.50 1.29 14.10
CA GLN A 93 28.69 1.84 15.45
C GLN A 93 29.25 3.28 15.45
N GLN A 94 29.84 3.72 14.33
CA GLN A 94 30.51 5.04 14.22
C GLN A 94 29.65 6.12 13.56
N SER A 95 28.60 5.75 12.82
CA SER A 95 27.62 6.70 12.28
C SER A 95 26.64 7.17 13.36
N THR A 96 25.91 8.26 13.11
CA THR A 96 24.84 8.87 13.95
C THR A 96 23.82 7.91 14.57
N LEU A 97 23.76 6.65 14.12
CA LEU A 97 23.22 5.49 14.84
C LEU A 97 24.06 5.18 16.10
N ARG A 98 23.91 5.99 17.16
CA ARG A 98 24.62 5.80 18.45
C ARG A 98 24.32 4.48 19.19
N ALA A 99 23.44 3.64 18.63
CA ALA A 99 23.20 2.29 19.10
C ALA A 99 23.49 1.29 17.99
N SER A 100 24.11 0.17 18.36
CA SER A 100 24.39 -0.94 17.46
C SER A 100 23.11 -1.41 16.77
N LEU A 101 22.97 -1.13 15.47
CA LEU A 101 21.94 -1.70 14.60
C LEU A 101 21.91 -3.22 14.76
N THR A 102 20.71 -3.78 14.88
CA THR A 102 20.46 -5.22 14.98
C THR A 102 19.72 -5.71 13.73
N PRO A 103 19.79 -7.01 13.40
CA PRO A 103 18.99 -7.58 12.32
C PRO A 103 17.49 -7.31 12.48
N LEU A 104 17.00 -7.32 13.73
CA LEU A 104 15.60 -7.07 14.05
C LEU A 104 15.16 -5.65 13.67
N ASP A 105 16.07 -4.67 13.67
CA ASP A 105 15.75 -3.30 13.27
C ASP A 105 15.34 -3.22 11.79
N VAL A 106 16.06 -3.94 10.91
CA VAL A 106 15.69 -4.10 9.49
C VAL A 106 14.38 -4.88 9.35
N GLY A 107 14.16 -5.87 10.22
CA GLY A 107 12.88 -6.55 10.39
C GLY A 107 11.74 -5.59 10.72
N MET A 108 11.93 -4.64 11.65
CA MET A 108 10.92 -3.66 12.04
C MET A 108 10.62 -2.64 10.96
N ILE A 109 11.62 -2.18 10.21
CA ILE A 109 11.41 -1.31 9.02
C ILE A 109 10.52 -2.02 8.00
N SER A 110 10.89 -3.25 7.65
CA SER A 110 10.15 -4.07 6.68
C SER A 110 8.73 -4.34 7.17
N SER A 111 8.59 -4.70 8.46
CA SER A 111 7.30 -4.96 9.10
C SER A 111 6.40 -3.72 9.09
N ALA A 112 6.90 -2.55 9.45
CA ALA A 112 6.12 -1.31 9.48
C ALA A 112 5.67 -0.89 8.07
N ALA A 113 6.57 -0.91 7.10
CA ALA A 113 6.23 -0.59 5.72
C ALA A 113 5.20 -1.56 5.14
N ALA A 114 5.35 -2.86 5.42
CA ALA A 114 4.43 -3.89 4.94
C ALA A 114 3.07 -3.86 5.67
N LEU A 115 3.02 -3.46 6.94
CA LEU A 115 1.78 -3.22 7.67
C LEU A 115 0.95 -2.09 7.05
N ALA A 116 1.63 -1.10 6.48
CA ALA A 116 1.01 0.07 5.88
C ALA A 116 0.71 -0.09 4.37
N HIS A 117 1.17 -1.15 3.70
CA HIS A 117 1.18 -1.23 2.22
C HIS A 117 -0.18 -0.94 1.58
N ASP A 118 -1.26 -1.37 2.23
CA ASP A 118 -2.63 -1.25 1.74
C ASP A 118 -3.41 -0.07 2.32
N ILE A 119 -2.78 0.79 3.12
CA ILE A 119 -3.46 1.81 3.94
C ILE A 119 -4.19 2.89 3.11
N GLY A 120 -3.71 3.15 1.88
CA GLY A 120 -4.25 4.16 0.98
C GLY A 120 -5.29 3.64 -0.02
N ASN A 121 -5.62 2.34 -0.03
CA ASN A 121 -6.63 1.82 -0.94
C ASN A 121 -8.01 2.44 -0.64
N PRO A 122 -8.78 2.84 -1.65
CA PRO A 122 -10.14 3.37 -1.45
C PRO A 122 -11.12 2.25 -1.06
N PRO A 123 -12.38 2.58 -0.70
CA PRO A 123 -13.43 1.59 -0.61
C PRO A 123 -13.53 0.78 -1.91
N PHE A 124 -13.85 -0.51 -1.80
CA PHE A 124 -13.93 -1.45 -2.94
C PHE A 124 -12.59 -1.70 -3.67
N GLY A 125 -11.45 -1.34 -3.06
CA GLY A 125 -10.12 -1.71 -3.55
C GLY A 125 -9.80 -1.17 -4.94
N HIS A 126 -9.28 -2.03 -5.83
CA HIS A 126 -8.91 -1.64 -7.20
C HIS A 126 -10.08 -1.01 -7.98
N SER A 127 -11.29 -1.56 -7.82
CA SER A 127 -12.49 -1.02 -8.45
C SER A 127 -12.84 0.38 -7.92
N GLY A 128 -12.49 0.68 -6.67
CA GLY A 128 -12.57 2.04 -6.14
C GLY A 128 -11.57 3.00 -6.78
N GLU A 129 -10.34 2.54 -7.06
CA GLU A 129 -9.37 3.36 -7.81
C GLU A 129 -9.88 3.66 -9.22
N ASP A 130 -10.40 2.65 -9.91
CA ASP A 130 -10.97 2.78 -11.24
C ASP A 130 -12.20 3.69 -11.22
N ALA A 131 -13.03 3.64 -10.17
CA ALA A 131 -14.16 4.54 -10.00
C ALA A 131 -13.73 6.00 -9.80
N ILE A 132 -12.66 6.27 -9.04
CA ILE A 132 -12.11 7.64 -8.90
C ILE A 132 -11.63 8.17 -10.24
N ARG A 133 -10.83 7.38 -10.99
CA ARG A 133 -10.35 7.75 -12.33
C ARG A 133 -11.50 7.97 -13.30
N TYR A 134 -12.49 7.07 -13.29
CA TYR A 134 -13.69 7.15 -14.12
C TYR A 134 -14.53 8.39 -13.81
N TRP A 135 -14.78 8.66 -12.53
CA TRP A 135 -15.49 9.88 -12.10
C TRP A 135 -14.76 11.13 -12.59
N PHE A 136 -13.43 11.19 -12.40
CA PHE A 136 -12.66 12.35 -12.84
C PHE A 136 -12.72 12.54 -14.36
N ALA A 137 -12.77 11.46 -15.13
CA ALA A 137 -12.89 11.49 -16.58
C ALA A 137 -14.28 11.93 -17.08
N THR A 138 -15.37 11.56 -16.38
CA THR A 138 -16.74 11.63 -16.92
C THR A 138 -17.66 12.63 -16.22
N SER A 139 -17.37 13.02 -14.98
CA SER A 139 -18.24 13.90 -14.20
C SER A 139 -18.22 15.34 -14.71
N ALA A 140 -19.41 15.95 -14.78
CA ALA A 140 -19.56 17.38 -15.05
C ALA A 140 -19.03 18.26 -13.91
N VAL A 141 -19.03 17.77 -12.66
CA VAL A 141 -18.41 18.45 -11.52
C VAL A 141 -16.90 18.43 -11.69
N ALA A 142 -16.32 17.27 -11.98
CA ALA A 142 -14.88 17.14 -12.24
C ALA A 142 -14.44 18.01 -13.43
N ALA A 143 -15.20 18.03 -14.52
CA ALA A 143 -14.93 18.86 -15.70
C ALA A 143 -14.79 20.36 -15.37
N LYS A 144 -15.62 20.89 -14.46
CA LYS A 144 -15.51 22.29 -14.00
C LYS A 144 -14.27 22.53 -13.15
N VAL A 145 -13.95 21.60 -12.24
CA VAL A 145 -12.76 21.71 -11.39
C VAL A 145 -11.48 21.68 -12.22
N LYS A 146 -11.41 20.80 -13.23
CA LYS A 146 -10.27 20.66 -14.17
C LYS A 146 -9.84 21.97 -14.81
N LEU A 147 -10.76 22.90 -15.07
CA LEU A 147 -10.45 24.21 -15.67
C LEU A 147 -9.50 25.06 -14.81
N ASN A 148 -9.39 24.75 -13.52
CA ASN A 148 -8.56 25.49 -12.56
C ASN A 148 -7.34 24.67 -12.07
N LEU A 149 -7.00 23.58 -12.76
CA LEU A 149 -5.87 22.71 -12.43
C LEU A 149 -4.79 22.81 -13.51
N THR A 150 -3.53 22.61 -13.12
CA THR A 150 -2.43 22.43 -14.08
C THR A 150 -2.44 21.02 -14.65
N ASP A 151 -1.80 20.80 -15.80
CA ASP A 151 -1.68 19.46 -16.40
C ASP A 151 -1.14 18.42 -15.41
N SER A 152 -0.08 18.76 -14.66
CA SER A 152 0.49 17.87 -13.66
C SER A 152 -0.47 17.51 -12.52
N GLN A 153 -1.40 18.41 -12.16
CA GLN A 153 -2.41 18.17 -11.14
C GLN A 153 -3.55 17.33 -11.70
N ILE A 154 -3.92 17.51 -12.97
CA ILE A 154 -4.89 16.67 -13.68
C ILE A 154 -4.40 15.23 -13.73
N LEU A 155 -3.11 15.03 -14.08
CA LEU A 155 -2.51 13.69 -14.17
C LEU A 155 -2.59 12.89 -12.87
N ASP A 156 -2.54 13.55 -11.70
CA ASP A 156 -2.68 12.85 -10.41
C ASP A 156 -4.03 12.16 -10.25
N PHE A 157 -5.11 12.72 -10.81
CA PHE A 157 -6.44 12.13 -10.72
C PHE A 157 -6.76 11.20 -11.89
N GLU A 158 -6.20 11.45 -13.08
CA GLU A 158 -6.31 10.53 -14.22
C GLU A 158 -5.55 9.22 -13.97
N SER A 159 -4.47 9.28 -13.19
CA SER A 159 -3.65 8.14 -12.81
C SER A 159 -3.68 7.86 -11.30
N TRP A 160 -4.77 8.27 -10.62
CA TRP A 160 -4.94 8.13 -9.17
C TRP A 160 -4.61 6.72 -8.68
N GLU A 161 -3.86 6.56 -7.59
CA GLU A 161 -3.35 5.26 -7.16
C GLU A 161 -3.23 5.17 -5.63
N GLY A 162 -3.62 4.03 -5.06
CA GLY A 162 -3.70 3.83 -3.62
C GLY A 162 -2.35 3.85 -2.89
N ASN A 163 -1.22 3.52 -3.53
CA ASN A 163 0.12 3.66 -2.96
C ASN A 163 0.51 5.14 -2.84
N ALA A 164 0.15 5.98 -3.83
CA ALA A 164 0.35 7.42 -3.74
C ALA A 164 -0.49 8.04 -2.61
N GLU A 165 -1.76 7.63 -2.52
CA GLU A 165 -2.64 8.00 -1.41
C GLU A 165 -2.09 7.48 -0.07
N GLY A 166 -1.51 6.29 -0.03
CA GLY A 166 -0.90 5.74 1.17
C GLY A 166 0.29 6.59 1.64
N PHE A 167 1.17 7.04 0.73
CA PHE A 167 2.27 7.93 1.09
C PHE A 167 1.74 9.26 1.64
N ARG A 168 0.74 9.85 0.98
CA ARG A 168 0.05 11.06 1.43
C ARG A 168 -0.59 10.87 2.81
N LEU A 169 -1.24 9.75 3.05
CA LEU A 169 -1.90 9.44 4.31
C LEU A 169 -0.90 9.36 5.47
N LEU A 170 0.24 8.70 5.25
CA LEU A 170 1.30 8.53 6.24
C LEU A 170 2.07 9.83 6.51
N SER A 171 2.33 10.61 5.46
CA SER A 171 3.17 11.82 5.53
C SER A 171 2.40 13.11 5.75
N ARG A 172 1.08 13.12 5.53
CA ARG A 172 0.24 14.32 5.69
C ARG A 172 -1.01 14.13 6.50
N LEU A 173 -1.81 13.09 6.27
CA LEU A 173 -3.21 13.10 6.74
C LEU A 173 -3.39 12.59 8.16
N GLN A 174 -2.70 11.51 8.54
CA GLN A 174 -2.88 10.91 9.87
C GLN A 174 -2.07 11.62 10.95
N MET A 175 -2.64 11.70 12.16
CA MET A 175 -2.01 12.30 13.34
C MET A 175 -1.78 13.80 13.19
N SER A 176 -0.56 14.24 12.86
CA SER A 176 -0.22 15.67 12.76
C SER A 176 -0.50 16.18 11.35
N ARG A 177 -1.77 16.49 11.04
CA ARG A 177 -2.21 16.85 9.69
C ARG A 177 -1.41 18.04 9.13
N ASP A 178 -0.91 17.89 7.90
CA ASP A 178 -0.06 18.86 7.19
C ASP A 178 1.23 19.26 7.95
N GLN A 179 1.59 18.52 8.99
CA GLN A 179 2.79 18.69 9.80
C GLN A 179 3.55 17.35 9.89
N TRP A 180 3.82 16.77 8.71
CA TRP A 180 4.48 15.48 8.50
C TRP A 180 3.72 14.24 8.99
N GLY A 181 2.41 14.38 9.20
CA GLY A 181 1.50 13.26 9.43
C GLY A 181 1.92 12.39 10.61
N MET A 182 2.15 11.11 10.36
CA MET A 182 2.57 10.14 11.37
C MET A 182 4.04 10.28 11.77
N ARG A 183 4.82 11.12 11.05
CA ARG A 183 6.24 11.39 11.26
C ARG A 183 7.08 10.12 11.35
N LEU A 184 6.82 9.14 10.49
CA LEU A 184 7.57 7.88 10.41
C LEU A 184 9.05 8.14 10.06
N THR A 185 9.92 7.18 10.34
CA THR A 185 11.34 7.32 9.97
C THR A 185 11.52 7.33 8.44
N ALA A 186 12.59 7.98 7.97
CA ALA A 186 12.95 8.01 6.56
C ALA A 186 13.06 6.59 5.98
N ALA A 187 13.69 5.65 6.71
CA ALA A 187 13.81 4.26 6.29
C ALA A 187 12.45 3.58 6.08
N THR A 188 11.48 3.80 6.98
CA THR A 188 10.14 3.24 6.85
C THR A 188 9.39 3.86 5.67
N LEU A 189 9.45 5.18 5.49
CA LEU A 189 8.81 5.86 4.35
C LEU A 189 9.41 5.42 3.00
N GLY A 190 10.73 5.29 2.93
CA GLY A 190 11.42 4.76 1.74
C GLY A 190 11.04 3.31 1.44
N SER A 191 10.93 2.49 2.47
CA SER A 191 10.53 1.07 2.36
C SER A 191 9.06 0.87 2.01
N PHE A 192 8.21 1.84 2.37
CA PHE A 192 6.80 1.89 1.98
C PHE A 192 6.64 2.30 0.50
N MET A 193 7.49 3.20 0.00
CA MET A 193 7.38 3.74 -1.36
C MET A 193 7.65 2.68 -2.44
N LYS A 194 6.59 2.00 -2.86
CA LYS A 194 6.63 0.97 -3.91
C LYS A 194 6.96 1.58 -5.28
N TYR A 195 6.47 2.77 -5.59
CA TYR A 195 6.70 3.42 -6.88
C TYR A 195 7.18 4.86 -6.70
N PRO A 196 8.49 5.10 -6.59
CA PRO A 196 9.05 6.42 -6.35
C PRO A 196 9.09 7.27 -7.63
N ILE A 197 7.92 7.55 -8.20
CA ILE A 197 7.72 8.32 -9.43
C ILE A 197 6.43 9.15 -9.31
N SER A 198 6.48 10.42 -9.74
CA SER A 198 5.29 11.27 -9.80
C SER A 198 4.36 10.87 -10.95
N SER A 199 3.08 11.22 -10.87
CA SER A 199 2.11 11.02 -11.97
C SER A 199 2.57 11.64 -13.28
N LYS A 200 3.17 12.84 -13.21
CA LYS A 200 3.75 13.53 -14.36
C LYS A 200 4.91 12.74 -14.98
N ALA A 201 5.88 12.34 -14.18
CA ALA A 201 7.04 11.58 -14.67
C ALA A 201 6.61 10.20 -15.19
N PHE A 202 5.63 9.56 -14.56
CA PHE A 202 5.06 8.29 -14.99
C PHE A 202 4.46 8.37 -16.39
N VAL A 203 3.60 9.36 -16.66
CA VAL A 203 2.99 9.52 -17.99
C VAL A 203 4.05 9.86 -19.05
N ALA A 204 5.03 10.70 -18.70
CA ALA A 204 6.14 11.02 -19.61
C ALA A 204 6.99 9.77 -19.94
N ASP A 205 7.36 8.97 -18.94
CA ASP A 205 8.11 7.71 -19.13
C ASP A 205 7.34 6.73 -20.03
N ARG A 206 6.01 6.63 -19.86
CA ARG A 206 5.15 5.81 -20.73
C ARG A 206 5.09 6.30 -22.18
N SER A 207 5.09 7.60 -22.40
CA SER A 207 5.04 8.17 -23.75
C SER A 207 6.33 7.95 -24.56
N LEU A 208 7.45 7.73 -23.87
CA LEU A 208 8.78 7.58 -24.48
C LEU A 208 9.21 6.13 -24.66
N ALA A 209 8.49 5.18 -24.07
CA ALA A 209 8.88 3.79 -24.06
C ALA A 209 8.17 2.99 -25.15
N ASP A 210 8.93 2.19 -25.91
CA ASP A 210 8.36 1.10 -26.70
C ASP A 210 7.58 0.15 -25.77
N GLU A 211 6.44 -0.38 -26.23
CA GLU A 211 5.55 -1.26 -25.45
C GLU A 211 6.27 -2.45 -24.80
N SER A 212 7.42 -2.86 -25.34
CA SER A 212 8.28 -3.94 -24.83
C SER A 212 9.10 -3.55 -23.58
N ASN A 213 9.48 -2.28 -23.43
CA ASN A 213 10.29 -1.77 -22.31
C ASN A 213 9.44 -1.36 -21.09
N LEU A 214 8.18 -0.95 -21.31
CA LEU A 214 7.25 -0.53 -20.25
C LEU A 214 6.98 -1.59 -19.16
N LYS A 215 7.12 -2.87 -19.52
CA LYS A 215 6.85 -3.99 -18.60
C LYS A 215 8.04 -4.34 -17.71
N GLN A 216 9.21 -3.74 -17.91
CA GLN A 216 10.46 -4.25 -17.34
C GLN A 216 10.99 -3.50 -16.13
N GLU A 217 10.63 -2.24 -15.84
CA GLU A 217 11.11 -1.57 -14.63
C GLU A 217 10.07 -1.56 -13.51
N ILE A 218 10.25 -2.43 -12.52
CA ILE A 218 9.30 -2.63 -11.43
C ILE A 218 8.99 -1.36 -10.63
N ALA A 219 9.97 -0.46 -10.48
CA ALA A 219 9.82 0.80 -9.76
C ALA A 219 8.89 1.81 -10.47
N ARG A 220 8.60 1.64 -11.77
CA ARG A 220 7.86 2.60 -12.61
C ARG A 220 6.52 2.09 -13.12
N LYS A 221 6.04 0.96 -12.58
CA LYS A 221 4.81 0.31 -13.06
C LYS A 221 3.56 1.18 -12.89
N LYS A 222 3.52 2.00 -11.85
CA LYS A 222 2.42 2.87 -11.44
C LYS A 222 2.98 4.17 -10.86
N PRO A 223 2.21 5.27 -10.79
CA PRO A 223 2.60 6.44 -10.02
C PRO A 223 2.49 6.15 -8.52
N GLY A 224 3.35 6.77 -7.71
CA GLY A 224 3.33 6.62 -6.25
C GLY A 224 3.49 7.92 -5.47
N ILE A 225 3.54 9.07 -6.16
CA ILE A 225 3.73 10.38 -5.54
C ILE A 225 2.81 11.39 -6.23
N PHE A 226 1.86 11.96 -5.47
CA PHE A 226 1.08 13.09 -5.95
C PHE A 226 1.91 14.37 -5.98
N ARG A 227 1.52 15.34 -6.82
CA ARG A 227 2.19 16.62 -6.96
C ARG A 227 2.31 17.37 -5.62
N HIS A 228 1.30 17.30 -4.76
CA HIS A 228 1.31 17.94 -3.43
C HIS A 228 2.34 17.35 -2.45
N ASP A 229 2.77 16.12 -2.70
CA ASP A 229 3.59 15.30 -1.81
C ASP A 229 5.03 15.14 -2.31
N LEU A 230 5.31 15.69 -3.50
CA LEU A 230 6.61 15.58 -4.17
C LEU A 230 7.77 16.17 -3.35
N GLU A 231 7.59 17.34 -2.75
CA GLU A 231 8.65 17.97 -1.94
C GLU A 231 8.93 17.17 -0.65
N LEU A 232 7.88 16.63 -0.01
CA LEU A 232 8.05 15.74 1.14
C LEU A 232 8.85 14.49 0.75
N TRP A 233 8.53 13.91 -0.42
CA TRP A 233 9.30 12.78 -0.93
C TRP A 233 10.75 13.15 -1.25
N ARG A 234 11.01 14.32 -1.85
CA ARG A 234 12.37 14.80 -2.13
C ARG A 234 13.23 14.88 -0.86
N GLU A 235 12.67 15.36 0.23
CA GLU A 235 13.35 15.39 1.53
C GLU A 235 13.68 13.98 2.05
N VAL A 236 12.72 13.04 1.96
CA VAL A 236 12.92 11.64 2.33
C VAL A 236 13.98 10.97 1.45
N ALA A 237 13.86 11.10 0.14
CA ALA A 237 14.80 10.53 -0.84
C ALA A 237 16.21 11.08 -0.65
N SER A 238 16.33 12.39 -0.38
CA SER A 238 17.60 13.04 -0.06
C SER A 238 18.21 12.46 1.21
N GLU A 239 17.46 12.30 2.31
CA GLU A 239 17.96 11.69 3.54
C GLU A 239 18.50 10.26 3.29
N LEU A 240 17.73 9.46 2.56
CA LEU A 240 18.06 8.06 2.22
C LEU A 240 19.20 7.92 1.20
N GLY A 241 19.60 9.01 0.55
CA GLY A 241 20.62 8.98 -0.51
C GLY A 241 20.14 8.30 -1.79
N LEU A 242 18.85 8.40 -2.09
CA LEU A 242 18.28 7.92 -3.36
C LEU A 242 18.56 8.98 -4.45
N PRO A 243 19.29 8.65 -5.53
CA PRO A 243 19.58 9.62 -6.59
C PRO A 243 18.33 9.93 -7.42
N GLU A 244 18.00 11.22 -7.60
CA GLU A 244 16.95 11.63 -8.53
C GLU A 244 17.42 11.38 -9.97
N HIS A 245 16.55 10.79 -10.78
CA HIS A 245 16.82 10.56 -12.19
C HIS A 245 16.92 11.89 -12.95
N LYS A 246 17.72 11.92 -14.02
CA LYS A 246 17.95 13.14 -14.82
C LYS A 246 16.69 13.76 -15.42
N SER A 247 15.66 12.94 -15.66
CA SER A 247 14.36 13.39 -16.18
C SER A 247 13.51 14.13 -15.13
N GLY A 248 13.92 14.12 -13.85
CA GLY A 248 13.22 14.72 -12.73
C GLY A 248 12.04 13.87 -12.21
N GLU A 249 11.73 14.02 -10.93
CA GLU A 249 10.55 13.45 -10.24
C GLU A 249 10.46 11.92 -10.26
N MET A 250 11.62 11.25 -10.30
CA MET A 250 11.75 9.79 -10.32
C MET A 250 13.03 9.35 -9.60
N TRP A 251 12.97 8.25 -8.85
CA TRP A 251 14.10 7.71 -8.07
C TRP A 251 14.19 6.19 -8.20
N PRO A 252 15.33 5.55 -7.86
CA PRO A 252 15.35 4.11 -7.65
C PRO A 252 14.54 3.74 -6.40
N ARG A 253 13.94 2.55 -6.43
CA ARG A 253 13.22 2.00 -5.29
C ARG A 253 14.18 1.66 -4.15
N HIS A 254 13.78 1.95 -2.91
CA HIS A 254 14.50 1.55 -1.72
C HIS A 254 14.67 0.01 -1.66
N PRO A 255 15.87 -0.54 -1.38
CA PRO A 255 16.09 -2.00 -1.38
C PRO A 255 15.12 -2.81 -0.50
N ILE A 256 14.76 -2.31 0.69
CA ILE A 256 13.80 -2.99 1.57
C ILE A 256 12.38 -3.01 0.98
N ALA A 257 12.01 -2.07 0.11
CA ALA A 257 10.69 -2.09 -0.52
C ALA A 257 10.50 -3.30 -1.46
N PHE A 258 11.59 -3.94 -1.90
CA PHE A 258 11.51 -5.22 -2.62
C PHE A 258 11.17 -6.39 -1.68
N LEU A 259 11.58 -6.33 -0.41
CA LEU A 259 11.22 -7.33 0.60
C LEU A 259 9.75 -7.18 1.02
N THR A 260 9.27 -5.94 1.15
CA THR A 260 7.85 -5.67 1.46
C THR A 260 6.95 -6.13 0.32
N GLU A 261 7.32 -5.84 -0.94
CA GLU A 261 6.63 -6.37 -2.12
C GLU A 261 6.66 -7.90 -2.18
N ALA A 262 7.80 -8.53 -1.90
CA ALA A 262 7.89 -9.99 -1.87
C ALA A 262 7.01 -10.61 -0.76
N ALA A 263 6.92 -9.96 0.41
CA ALA A 263 6.05 -10.43 1.49
C ALA A 263 4.57 -10.37 1.11
N ASP A 264 4.15 -9.27 0.47
CA ASP A 264 2.80 -9.09 -0.06
C ASP A 264 2.48 -10.15 -1.13
N ASP A 265 3.35 -10.29 -2.13
CA ASP A 265 3.20 -11.29 -3.20
C ASP A 265 3.14 -12.73 -2.68
N ILE A 266 3.91 -13.08 -1.63
CA ILE A 266 3.85 -14.40 -0.99
C ILE A 266 2.48 -14.62 -0.36
N CYS A 267 2.00 -13.66 0.43
CA CYS A 267 0.72 -13.79 1.13
C CYS A 267 -0.42 -13.86 0.11
N TYR A 268 -0.47 -12.93 -0.85
CA TYR A 268 -1.48 -12.90 -1.89
C TYR A 268 -1.61 -14.21 -2.67
N ARG A 269 -0.50 -14.93 -2.92
CA ARG A 269 -0.55 -16.17 -3.70
C ARG A 269 -0.90 -17.41 -2.87
N ILE A 270 -0.44 -17.48 -1.63
CA ILE A 270 -0.61 -18.68 -0.79
C ILE A 270 -1.88 -18.57 0.07
N VAL A 271 -2.12 -17.40 0.66
CA VAL A 271 -3.25 -17.16 1.55
C VAL A 271 -4.56 -17.11 0.76
N ASP A 272 -4.62 -16.43 -0.38
CA ASP A 272 -5.85 -16.39 -1.19
C ASP A 272 -6.23 -17.78 -1.72
N LEU A 273 -5.23 -18.63 -1.99
CA LEU A 273 -5.48 -20.03 -2.36
C LEU A 273 -6.06 -20.83 -1.16
N GLU A 274 -5.61 -20.55 0.07
CA GLU A 274 -6.18 -21.11 1.29
C GLU A 274 -7.62 -20.61 1.51
N ASP A 275 -7.89 -19.33 1.32
CA ASP A 275 -9.24 -18.75 1.41
C ASP A 275 -10.18 -19.39 0.38
N GLY A 276 -9.70 -19.60 -0.85
CA GLY A 276 -10.43 -20.35 -1.87
C GLY A 276 -10.80 -21.76 -1.41
N PHE A 277 -9.89 -22.47 -0.72
CA PHE A 277 -10.18 -23.78 -0.14
C PHE A 277 -11.23 -23.70 0.98
N ARG A 278 -11.10 -22.70 1.84
CA ARG A 278 -11.95 -22.53 3.02
C ARG A 278 -13.37 -22.10 2.69
N LEU A 279 -13.52 -21.41 1.56
CA LEU A 279 -14.81 -21.08 0.95
C LEU A 279 -15.40 -22.22 0.11
N GLY A 280 -14.75 -23.39 0.05
CA GLY A 280 -15.21 -24.54 -0.73
C GLY A 280 -15.09 -24.38 -2.24
N ARG A 281 -14.36 -23.36 -2.72
CA ARG A 281 -14.14 -23.10 -4.16
C ARG A 281 -12.96 -23.89 -4.72
N VAL A 282 -12.09 -24.35 -3.83
CA VAL A 282 -10.92 -25.18 -4.12
C VAL A 282 -10.98 -26.42 -3.24
N THR A 283 -10.81 -27.59 -3.81
CA THR A 283 -10.73 -28.83 -3.02
C THR A 283 -9.37 -28.95 -2.33
N PHE A 284 -9.28 -29.70 -1.23
CA PHE A 284 -7.99 -29.94 -0.58
C PHE A 284 -6.96 -30.59 -1.52
N ALA A 285 -7.40 -31.50 -2.41
CA ALA A 285 -6.53 -32.10 -3.41
C ALA A 285 -5.94 -31.04 -4.36
N GLU A 286 -6.75 -30.14 -4.90
CA GLU A 286 -6.29 -29.03 -5.74
C GLU A 286 -5.33 -28.10 -5.00
N PHE A 287 -5.63 -27.77 -3.73
CA PHE A 287 -4.76 -26.96 -2.87
C PHE A 287 -3.39 -27.64 -2.69
N ARG A 288 -3.40 -28.91 -2.26
CA ARG A 288 -2.20 -29.71 -2.01
C ARG A 288 -1.33 -29.82 -3.27
N ASP A 289 -1.92 -30.17 -4.40
CA ASP A 289 -1.20 -30.45 -5.65
C ASP A 289 -0.58 -29.18 -6.25
N ARG A 290 -1.04 -28.00 -5.82
CA ARG A 290 -0.46 -26.70 -6.16
C ARG A 290 0.64 -26.25 -5.21
N ILE A 291 0.55 -26.59 -3.94
CA ILE A 291 1.56 -26.21 -2.94
C ILE A 291 2.78 -27.15 -2.97
N LEU A 292 2.58 -28.47 -3.09
CA LEU A 292 3.69 -29.44 -3.06
C LEU A 292 4.80 -29.20 -4.09
N PRO A 293 4.52 -28.70 -5.32
CA PRO A 293 5.56 -28.37 -6.29
C PRO A 293 6.50 -27.22 -5.89
N LEU A 294 6.16 -26.40 -4.89
CA LEU A 294 7.03 -25.34 -4.37
C LEU A 294 8.29 -25.88 -3.67
N PHE A 295 8.27 -27.15 -3.25
CA PHE A 295 9.37 -27.80 -2.57
C PHE A 295 10.20 -28.68 -3.52
N ASP A 296 11.51 -28.73 -3.28
CA ASP A 296 12.39 -29.74 -3.87
C ASP A 296 12.00 -31.16 -3.43
N LYS A 297 12.50 -32.19 -4.13
CA LYS A 297 12.15 -33.59 -3.86
C LYS A 297 12.39 -34.02 -2.39
N GLY A 298 13.49 -33.56 -1.79
CA GLY A 298 13.87 -33.93 -0.43
C GLY A 298 12.96 -33.30 0.62
N LYS A 299 12.72 -31.99 0.53
CA LYS A 299 11.79 -31.27 1.40
C LYS A 299 10.36 -31.73 1.20
N ARG A 300 9.93 -31.96 -0.04
CA ARG A 300 8.58 -32.45 -0.37
C ARG A 300 8.26 -33.76 0.36
N SER A 301 9.20 -34.70 0.39
CA SER A 301 9.02 -35.97 1.11
C SER A 301 8.77 -35.73 2.60
N LYS A 302 9.58 -34.88 3.25
CA LYS A 302 9.40 -34.53 4.67
C LYS A 302 8.06 -33.84 4.96
N VAL A 303 7.66 -32.91 4.09
CA VAL A 303 6.37 -32.22 4.17
C VAL A 303 5.22 -33.21 4.06
N VAL A 304 5.25 -34.11 3.07
CA VAL A 304 4.19 -35.11 2.85
C VAL A 304 4.09 -36.09 4.02
N THR A 305 5.22 -36.51 4.61
CA THR A 305 5.20 -37.38 5.79
C THR A 305 4.49 -36.70 6.96
N ARG A 306 4.87 -35.48 7.31
CA ARG A 306 4.24 -34.72 8.40
C ARG A 306 2.80 -34.29 8.11
N LEU A 307 2.44 -34.13 6.83
CA LEU A 307 1.07 -33.84 6.42
C LEU A 307 0.10 -34.95 6.84
N ARG A 308 0.57 -36.20 6.88
CA ARG A 308 -0.24 -37.36 7.30
C ARG A 308 -0.54 -37.37 8.80
N GLU A 309 0.26 -36.66 9.59
CA GLU A 309 0.09 -36.53 11.04
C GLU A 309 -1.03 -35.54 11.41
N GLN A 310 -1.50 -34.73 10.45
CA GLN A 310 -2.55 -33.74 10.68
C GLN A 310 -3.95 -34.37 10.64
N HIS A 311 -4.80 -33.97 11.59
CA HIS A 311 -6.10 -34.60 11.83
C HIS A 311 -7.11 -34.45 10.67
N ASP A 312 -7.23 -33.24 10.11
CA ASP A 312 -8.25 -32.91 9.11
C ASP A 312 -7.69 -32.06 7.95
N GLU A 313 -8.46 -31.89 6.89
CA GLU A 313 -8.07 -31.09 5.71
C GLU A 313 -7.80 -29.61 6.05
N PRO A 314 -8.62 -28.94 6.89
CA PRO A 314 -8.30 -27.63 7.46
C PRO A 314 -6.88 -27.50 8.03
N ASN A 315 -6.49 -28.38 8.94
CA ASN A 315 -5.18 -28.36 9.58
C ASN A 315 -4.06 -28.71 8.59
N LYS A 316 -4.33 -29.63 7.66
CA LYS A 316 -3.42 -29.94 6.54
C LYS A 316 -3.16 -28.71 5.66
N ALA A 317 -4.19 -27.95 5.32
CA ALA A 317 -4.05 -26.72 4.52
C ALA A 317 -3.22 -25.65 5.27
N SER A 318 -3.53 -25.40 6.55
CA SER A 318 -2.78 -24.48 7.41
C SER A 318 -1.30 -24.88 7.52
N TYR A 319 -1.01 -26.18 7.66
CA TYR A 319 0.35 -26.72 7.72
C TYR A 319 1.09 -26.50 6.38
N LEU A 320 0.46 -26.84 5.26
CA LEU A 320 1.02 -26.64 3.92
C LEU A 320 1.31 -25.17 3.63
N ARG A 321 0.41 -24.26 4.01
CA ARG A 321 0.64 -22.81 3.94
C ARG A 321 1.88 -22.41 4.71
N ALA A 322 1.99 -22.82 5.98
CA ALA A 322 3.14 -22.48 6.81
C ALA A 322 4.46 -22.96 6.22
N MET A 323 4.49 -24.20 5.71
CA MET A 323 5.67 -24.74 5.02
C MET A 323 5.99 -23.99 3.73
N ALA A 324 4.97 -23.64 2.94
CA ALA A 324 5.14 -22.91 1.68
C ALA A 324 5.72 -21.51 1.92
N ILE A 325 5.14 -20.76 2.87
CA ILE A 325 5.63 -19.43 3.25
C ILE A 325 7.09 -19.52 3.74
N GLY A 326 7.41 -20.50 4.59
CA GLY A 326 8.78 -20.69 5.08
C GLY A 326 9.79 -20.98 3.95
N GLU A 327 9.40 -21.79 2.96
CA GLU A 327 10.24 -22.07 1.79
C GLU A 327 10.42 -20.84 0.89
N LEU A 328 9.36 -20.06 0.69
CA LEU A 328 9.40 -18.84 -0.11
C LEU A 328 10.24 -17.74 0.56
N ILE A 329 10.14 -17.59 1.89
CA ILE A 329 11.01 -16.69 2.66
C ILE A 329 12.49 -17.02 2.42
N ARG A 330 12.86 -18.31 2.47
CA ARG A 330 14.23 -18.75 2.21
C ARG A 330 14.68 -18.39 0.79
N GLN A 331 13.86 -18.66 -0.21
CA GLN A 331 14.20 -18.38 -1.61
C GLN A 331 14.32 -16.87 -1.88
N VAL A 332 13.47 -16.04 -1.26
CA VAL A 332 13.55 -14.59 -1.38
C VAL A 332 14.78 -14.03 -0.67
N ASP A 333 15.19 -14.57 0.49
CA ASP A 333 16.46 -14.20 1.14
C ASP A 333 17.65 -14.51 0.21
N GLU A 334 17.68 -15.68 -0.42
CA GLU A 334 18.71 -16.04 -1.40
C GLU A 334 18.73 -15.08 -2.60
N ALA A 335 17.56 -14.75 -3.15
CA ALA A 335 17.43 -13.78 -4.22
C ALA A 335 17.92 -12.38 -3.80
N PHE A 336 17.60 -11.93 -2.58
CA PHE A 336 18.05 -10.65 -2.06
C PHE A 336 19.57 -10.60 -1.94
N ARG A 337 20.18 -11.64 -1.35
CA ARG A 337 21.64 -11.75 -1.19
C ARG A 337 22.36 -11.76 -2.54
N ALA A 338 21.82 -12.50 -3.52
CA ALA A 338 22.39 -12.60 -4.85
C ALA A 338 22.31 -11.27 -5.64
N ASN A 339 21.29 -10.45 -5.37
CA ASN A 339 21.02 -9.21 -6.11
C ASN A 339 21.32 -7.92 -5.31
N GLU A 340 21.99 -8.00 -4.16
CA GLU A 340 22.25 -6.85 -3.30
C GLU A 340 22.95 -5.69 -4.03
N GLU A 341 23.93 -6.01 -4.90
CA GLU A 341 24.65 -4.99 -5.66
C GLU A 341 23.73 -4.27 -6.66
N ALA A 342 22.88 -5.00 -7.38
CA ALA A 342 21.88 -4.41 -8.28
C ALA A 342 20.85 -3.56 -7.52
N LEU A 343 20.44 -4.02 -6.33
CA LEU A 343 19.56 -3.26 -5.44
C LEU A 343 20.21 -1.94 -4.98
N LEU A 344 21.47 -1.96 -4.53
CA LEU A 344 22.20 -0.76 -4.09
C LEU A 344 22.56 0.19 -5.23
N ASN A 345 22.72 -0.33 -6.44
CA ASN A 345 22.93 0.46 -7.65
C ASN A 345 21.63 0.99 -8.26
N GLY A 346 20.46 0.55 -7.77
CA GLY A 346 19.16 0.98 -8.28
C GLY A 346 18.85 0.44 -9.68
N THR A 347 19.48 -0.67 -10.09
CA THR A 347 19.35 -1.27 -11.41
C THR A 347 18.47 -2.51 -11.44
N MET A 348 17.91 -2.91 -10.28
CA MET A 348 17.00 -4.05 -10.18
C MET A 348 15.70 -3.79 -10.93
N LYS A 349 15.41 -4.65 -11.92
CA LYS A 349 14.27 -4.50 -12.84
C LYS A 349 13.05 -5.32 -12.44
N THR A 350 13.26 -6.44 -11.77
CA THR A 350 12.24 -7.44 -11.41
C THR A 350 11.97 -7.47 -9.90
N SER A 351 10.90 -8.16 -9.47
CA SER A 351 10.67 -8.40 -8.04
C SER A 351 11.57 -9.54 -7.57
N LEU A 352 11.93 -9.57 -6.28
CA LEU A 352 12.72 -10.66 -5.72
C LEU A 352 12.04 -12.02 -5.90
N LEU A 353 10.71 -12.06 -5.85
CA LEU A 353 9.96 -13.30 -6.04
C LEU A 353 10.14 -13.88 -7.45
N LYS A 354 10.33 -13.03 -8.48
CA LYS A 354 10.62 -13.48 -9.86
C LYS A 354 11.97 -14.14 -10.01
N GLU A 355 12.93 -13.80 -9.15
CA GLU A 355 14.25 -14.40 -9.12
C GLU A 355 14.28 -15.75 -8.39
N THR A 356 13.14 -16.19 -7.84
CA THR A 356 13.03 -17.48 -7.15
C THR A 356 12.72 -18.62 -8.12
N ILE A 357 13.22 -19.82 -7.82
CA ILE A 357 12.87 -21.03 -8.57
C ILE A 357 11.38 -21.38 -8.46
N ALA A 358 10.72 -20.95 -7.39
CA ALA A 358 9.30 -21.15 -7.14
C ALA A 358 8.39 -20.26 -8.03
N PHE A 359 8.92 -19.22 -8.66
CA PHE A 359 8.09 -18.23 -9.37
C PHE A 359 7.17 -18.85 -10.43
N SER A 360 7.69 -19.78 -11.24
CA SER A 360 6.90 -20.44 -12.28
C SER A 360 5.69 -21.21 -11.73
N GLN A 361 5.82 -21.78 -10.53
CA GLN A 361 4.71 -22.47 -9.86
C GLN A 361 3.75 -21.47 -9.20
N LEU A 362 4.30 -20.41 -8.60
CA LEU A 362 3.51 -19.32 -8.05
C LEU A 362 2.63 -18.64 -9.11
N ASP A 363 3.11 -18.54 -10.35
CA ASP A 363 2.33 -17.99 -11.46
C ASP A 363 1.14 -18.88 -11.82
N LYS A 364 1.35 -20.20 -11.87
CA LYS A 364 0.29 -21.19 -12.04
C LYS A 364 -0.73 -21.16 -10.91
N ILE A 365 -0.30 -20.88 -9.67
CA ILE A 365 -1.20 -20.69 -8.53
C ILE A 365 -2.06 -19.45 -8.76
N SER A 366 -1.46 -18.31 -9.08
CA SER A 366 -2.18 -17.05 -9.34
C SER A 366 -3.22 -17.20 -10.45
N ASP A 367 -2.87 -17.83 -11.57
CA ASP A 367 -3.80 -18.04 -12.68
C ASP A 367 -5.02 -18.87 -12.26
N PHE A 368 -4.80 -19.90 -11.43
CA PHE A 368 -5.88 -20.73 -10.94
C PHE A 368 -6.77 -20.02 -9.93
N THR A 369 -6.17 -19.33 -8.97
CA THR A 369 -6.91 -18.55 -7.97
C THR A 369 -7.78 -17.50 -8.66
N ARG A 370 -7.25 -16.81 -9.70
CA ARG A 370 -8.04 -15.85 -10.49
C ARG A 370 -9.29 -16.45 -11.11
N VAL A 371 -9.16 -17.63 -11.74
CA VAL A 371 -10.28 -18.29 -12.41
C VAL A 371 -11.28 -18.85 -11.40
N ARG A 372 -10.82 -19.45 -10.30
CA ARG A 372 -11.68 -20.18 -9.36
C ARG A 372 -12.27 -19.30 -8.25
N VAL A 373 -11.57 -18.25 -7.85
CA VAL A 373 -11.87 -17.47 -6.65
C VAL A 373 -12.41 -16.08 -7.01
N TYR A 374 -11.81 -15.38 -7.96
CA TYR A 374 -12.14 -13.96 -8.21
C TYR A 374 -13.30 -13.75 -9.21
N SER A 375 -13.56 -14.70 -10.11
CA SER A 375 -14.55 -14.54 -11.21
C SER A 375 -16.01 -14.85 -10.81
N ALA A 376 -16.35 -14.70 -9.53
CA ALA A 376 -17.70 -15.03 -9.05
C ALA A 376 -18.69 -13.86 -9.30
N PRO A 377 -19.94 -14.14 -9.75
CA PRO A 377 -20.92 -13.08 -10.08
C PRO A 377 -21.17 -12.05 -8.97
N ASN A 378 -21.09 -12.46 -7.71
CA ASN A 378 -21.27 -11.57 -6.57
C ASN A 378 -20.14 -10.55 -6.41
N VAL A 379 -18.91 -10.89 -6.81
CA VAL A 379 -17.77 -9.96 -6.80
C VAL A 379 -18.01 -8.85 -7.81
N LEU A 380 -18.35 -9.22 -9.06
CA LEU A 380 -18.61 -8.27 -10.14
C LEU A 380 -19.75 -7.29 -9.83
N GLN A 381 -20.81 -7.76 -9.17
CA GLN A 381 -21.93 -6.90 -8.77
C GLN A 381 -21.50 -5.82 -7.77
N ILE A 382 -20.62 -6.17 -6.82
CA ILE A 382 -20.13 -5.22 -5.82
C ILE A 382 -19.15 -4.24 -6.44
N GLU A 383 -18.30 -4.70 -7.36
CA GLU A 383 -17.41 -3.83 -8.13
C GLU A 383 -18.20 -2.80 -8.95
N ALA A 384 -19.26 -3.23 -9.66
CA ALA A 384 -20.13 -2.34 -10.41
C ALA A 384 -20.86 -1.32 -9.51
N ALA A 385 -21.35 -1.76 -8.34
CA ALA A 385 -21.94 -0.85 -7.36
C ALA A 385 -20.92 0.16 -6.82
N GLY A 386 -19.65 -0.22 -6.71
CA GLY A 386 -18.56 0.66 -6.30
C GLY A 386 -18.42 1.90 -7.19
N PHE A 387 -18.58 1.75 -8.52
CA PHE A 387 -18.53 2.88 -9.46
C PHE A 387 -19.62 3.92 -9.17
N GLU A 388 -20.86 3.48 -8.96
CA GLU A 388 -22.00 4.37 -8.67
C GLU A 388 -21.84 5.07 -7.31
N ILE A 389 -21.42 4.32 -6.29
CA ILE A 389 -21.23 4.82 -4.93
C ILE A 389 -20.13 5.87 -4.89
N ILE A 390 -18.94 5.54 -5.40
CA ILE A 390 -17.77 6.43 -5.36
C ILE A 390 -18.01 7.67 -6.21
N SER A 391 -18.49 7.52 -7.44
CA SER A 391 -18.75 8.66 -8.33
C SER A 391 -19.81 9.59 -7.73
N GLY A 392 -20.87 9.03 -7.17
CA GLY A 392 -21.94 9.81 -6.55
C GLY A 392 -21.50 10.54 -5.28
N LEU A 393 -20.66 9.92 -4.44
CA LEU A 393 -20.09 10.59 -3.27
C LEU A 393 -19.11 11.71 -3.67
N LEU A 394 -18.28 11.49 -4.69
CA LEU A 394 -17.37 12.51 -5.20
C LEU A 394 -18.12 13.71 -5.78
N ASP A 395 -19.16 13.49 -6.59
CA ASP A 395 -20.01 14.58 -7.10
C ASP A 395 -20.59 15.43 -5.96
N LEU A 396 -21.08 14.77 -4.90
CA LEU A 396 -21.66 15.45 -3.74
C LEU A 396 -20.63 16.28 -2.97
N PHE A 397 -19.50 15.68 -2.59
CA PHE A 397 -18.53 16.33 -1.71
C PHE A 397 -17.64 17.32 -2.44
N VAL A 398 -17.21 17.03 -3.67
CA VAL A 398 -16.49 18.00 -4.50
C VAL A 398 -17.41 19.19 -4.81
N GLY A 399 -18.64 18.94 -5.25
CA GLY A 399 -19.62 20.01 -5.49
C GLY A 399 -19.91 20.85 -4.24
N THR A 400 -19.95 20.22 -3.07
CA THR A 400 -20.10 20.93 -1.78
C THR A 400 -18.93 21.86 -1.49
N LEU A 401 -17.69 21.37 -1.63
CA LEU A 401 -16.51 22.20 -1.39
C LEU A 401 -16.38 23.34 -2.41
N GLU A 402 -16.67 23.09 -3.69
CA GLU A 402 -16.68 24.12 -4.73
C GLU A 402 -17.68 25.24 -4.38
N ALA A 403 -18.92 24.88 -4.04
CA ALA A 403 -19.97 25.83 -3.70
C ALA A 403 -19.66 26.69 -2.47
N LEU A 404 -18.88 26.15 -1.51
CA LEU A 404 -18.47 26.87 -0.30
C LEU A 404 -17.18 27.68 -0.47
N SER A 405 -16.45 27.49 -1.56
CA SER A 405 -15.18 28.18 -1.82
C SER A 405 -15.34 29.58 -2.43
N SER A 406 -16.44 29.83 -3.15
CA SER A 406 -16.71 31.09 -3.83
C SER A 406 -17.19 32.18 -2.85
N ASP A 407 -16.58 33.37 -2.92
CA ASP A 407 -16.90 34.52 -2.06
C ASP A 407 -18.30 35.13 -2.34
N GLU A 408 -18.87 34.88 -3.52
CA GLU A 408 -20.24 35.32 -3.89
C GLU A 408 -21.36 34.56 -3.15
N SER A 409 -21.03 33.57 -2.31
CA SER A 409 -22.02 32.68 -1.69
C SER A 409 -22.66 33.25 -0.41
N LEU A 410 -23.26 34.44 -0.51
CA LEU A 410 -24.38 34.79 0.39
C LEU A 410 -25.53 33.76 0.29
N HIS A 411 -25.55 32.99 -0.80
CA HIS A 411 -26.52 31.94 -1.12
C HIS A 411 -25.90 30.53 -1.32
N SER A 412 -24.81 30.18 -0.61
CA SER A 412 -24.39 28.76 -0.58
C SER A 412 -25.58 27.90 -0.15
N SER A 413 -25.93 26.90 -0.97
CA SER A 413 -27.17 26.15 -0.78
C SER A 413 -27.22 25.57 0.64
N LEU A 414 -28.40 25.63 1.27
CA LEU A 414 -28.59 25.02 2.60
C LEU A 414 -28.16 23.56 2.61
N GLN A 415 -28.31 22.89 1.46
CA GLN A 415 -27.82 21.53 1.24
C GLN A 415 -26.29 21.42 1.35
N ALA A 416 -25.51 22.29 0.69
CA ALA A 416 -24.04 22.27 0.78
C ALA A 416 -23.56 22.48 2.23
N LYS A 417 -24.21 23.40 2.97
CA LYS A 417 -23.90 23.63 4.39
C LYS A 417 -24.16 22.39 5.26
N LYS A 418 -25.22 21.62 4.97
CA LYS A 418 -25.51 20.36 5.66
C LYS A 418 -24.54 19.25 5.29
N LEU A 419 -24.22 19.10 4.00
CA LEU A 419 -23.28 18.08 3.53
C LEU A 419 -21.86 18.32 4.07
N ALA A 420 -21.43 19.58 4.19
CA ALA A 420 -20.15 19.94 4.78
C ALA A 420 -20.00 19.46 6.24
N GLN A 421 -21.09 19.34 7.00
CA GLN A 421 -21.05 18.82 8.37
C GLN A 421 -20.76 17.32 8.45
N LEU A 422 -20.89 16.61 7.32
CA LEU A 422 -20.54 15.18 7.22
C LEU A 422 -19.06 14.97 6.88
N MET A 423 -18.35 16.02 6.46
CA MET A 423 -16.93 15.96 6.11
C MET A 423 -16.04 16.20 7.35
N PRO A 424 -14.79 15.72 7.34
CA PRO A 424 -13.82 16.02 8.38
C PRO A 424 -13.62 17.52 8.54
N ARG A 425 -13.43 17.99 9.79
CA ARG A 425 -13.23 19.43 10.08
C ARG A 425 -11.99 19.98 9.39
N GLU A 426 -11.02 19.10 9.16
CA GLU A 426 -9.74 19.36 8.51
C GLU A 426 -9.88 19.80 7.06
N CYS A 427 -10.99 19.47 6.37
CA CYS A 427 -11.29 19.99 5.03
C CYS A 427 -11.64 21.49 5.04
N PHE A 428 -11.80 22.10 6.22
CA PHE A 428 -12.21 23.48 6.39
C PHE A 428 -11.20 24.27 7.22
N GLY A 429 -10.80 25.43 6.71
CA GLY A 429 -9.96 26.39 7.41
C GLY A 429 -10.72 27.26 8.41
N PRO A 430 -10.08 28.32 8.91
CA PRO A 430 -10.71 29.30 9.80
C PRO A 430 -12.01 29.84 9.19
N LYS A 431 -13.06 29.97 10.01
CA LYS A 431 -14.44 30.35 9.59
C LYS A 431 -15.20 29.27 8.81
N GLY A 432 -14.74 28.01 8.80
CA GLY A 432 -15.48 26.88 8.24
C GLY A 432 -15.54 26.89 6.70
N ARG A 433 -14.57 27.53 6.05
CA ARG A 433 -14.47 27.59 4.58
C ARG A 433 -13.36 26.66 4.09
N PRO A 434 -13.56 25.96 2.95
CA PRO A 434 -12.48 25.18 2.36
C PRO A 434 -11.37 26.07 1.82
N THR A 435 -10.22 25.47 1.53
CA THR A 435 -9.11 26.19 0.92
C THR A 435 -9.50 26.81 -0.43
N LYS A 436 -8.92 27.97 -0.73
CA LYS A 436 -9.07 28.63 -2.04
C LYS A 436 -8.25 27.96 -3.14
N VAL A 437 -7.30 27.10 -2.79
CA VAL A 437 -6.43 26.39 -3.75
C VAL A 437 -7.21 25.21 -4.35
N PRO A 438 -7.62 25.24 -5.63
CA PRO A 438 -8.54 24.24 -6.19
C PRO A 438 -8.00 22.81 -6.11
N TYR A 439 -6.71 22.63 -6.40
CA TYR A 439 -6.05 21.33 -6.31
C TYR A 439 -6.09 20.71 -4.90
N VAL A 440 -5.79 21.50 -3.87
CA VAL A 440 -5.82 21.01 -2.48
C VAL A 440 -7.26 20.73 -2.05
N ARG A 441 -8.22 21.54 -2.48
CA ARG A 441 -9.65 21.32 -2.20
C ARG A 441 -10.18 20.03 -2.84
N LEU A 442 -9.77 19.75 -4.08
CA LEU A 442 -10.12 18.49 -4.74
C LEU A 442 -9.48 17.29 -4.02
N LEU A 443 -8.19 17.40 -3.65
CA LEU A 443 -7.54 16.40 -2.80
C LEU A 443 -8.30 16.17 -1.51
N ASP A 444 -8.68 17.22 -0.77
CA ASP A 444 -9.43 17.07 0.50
C ASP A 444 -10.73 16.24 0.35
N ALA A 445 -11.45 16.42 -0.77
CA ALA A 445 -12.65 15.65 -1.06
C ALA A 445 -12.34 14.19 -1.44
N VAL A 446 -11.31 13.97 -2.27
CA VAL A 446 -10.89 12.62 -2.68
C VAL A 446 -10.29 11.86 -1.49
N ASP A 447 -9.43 12.49 -0.68
CA ASP A 447 -8.87 11.99 0.58
C ASP A 447 -10.01 11.51 1.51
N PHE A 448 -11.09 12.29 1.61
CA PHE A 448 -12.24 11.92 2.42
C PHE A 448 -12.95 10.67 1.90
N VAL A 449 -13.24 10.61 0.59
CA VAL A 449 -13.95 9.48 -0.02
C VAL A 449 -13.08 8.21 -0.05
N ALA A 450 -11.81 8.30 -0.45
CA ALA A 450 -10.85 7.19 -0.42
C ALA A 450 -10.55 6.72 1.01
N GLY A 451 -10.66 7.63 1.99
CA GLY A 451 -10.50 7.33 3.41
C GLY A 451 -11.63 6.50 4.01
N MET A 452 -12.80 6.41 3.37
CA MET A 452 -13.97 5.67 3.87
C MET A 452 -13.73 4.16 3.93
N THR A 453 -14.56 3.43 4.69
CA THR A 453 -14.66 1.97 4.62
C THR A 453 -15.77 1.57 3.64
N ASP A 454 -15.82 0.30 3.24
CA ASP A 454 -16.79 -0.18 2.24
C ASP A 454 -18.23 -0.01 2.74
N THR A 455 -18.50 -0.46 3.97
CA THR A 455 -19.81 -0.35 4.59
C THR A 455 -20.19 1.10 4.81
N PHE A 456 -19.26 1.94 5.29
CA PHE A 456 -19.52 3.36 5.52
C PHE A 456 -19.86 4.10 4.22
N ALA A 457 -19.10 3.88 3.14
CA ALA A 457 -19.35 4.51 1.84
C ALA A 457 -20.73 4.12 1.30
N LEU A 458 -21.06 2.83 1.34
CA LEU A 458 -22.36 2.31 0.91
C LEU A 458 -23.52 2.91 1.71
N ASP A 459 -23.42 2.90 3.04
CA ASP A 459 -24.47 3.39 3.93
C ASP A 459 -24.66 4.89 3.80
N LEU A 460 -23.57 5.65 3.72
CA LEU A 460 -23.61 7.09 3.54
C LEU A 460 -24.28 7.45 2.22
N PHE A 461 -23.91 6.76 1.13
CA PHE A 461 -24.51 6.98 -0.18
C PHE A 461 -26.01 6.69 -0.17
N ARG A 462 -26.44 5.55 0.40
CA ARG A 462 -27.87 5.18 0.52
C ARG A 462 -28.66 6.21 1.33
N LYS A 463 -28.10 6.70 2.44
CA LYS A 463 -28.73 7.71 3.30
C LYS A 463 -28.90 9.04 2.58
N ILE A 464 -27.85 9.52 1.90
CA ILE A 464 -27.91 10.80 1.18
C ILE A 464 -28.86 10.72 -0.02
N ARG A 465 -28.93 9.58 -0.71
CA ARG A 465 -29.87 9.35 -1.82
C ARG A 465 -31.31 9.06 -1.38
N GLY A 466 -31.59 9.01 -0.07
CA GLY A 466 -32.93 8.75 0.45
C GLY A 466 -33.42 7.31 0.23
N VAL A 467 -32.52 6.38 -0.10
CA VAL A 467 -32.84 4.95 -0.25
C VAL A 467 -33.10 4.29 1.10
N THR A 468 -32.35 4.72 2.12
CA THR A 468 -32.51 4.26 3.51
C THR A 468 -32.55 5.47 4.44
N ILE A 469 -33.60 5.62 5.25
CA ILE A 469 -33.68 6.65 6.28
C ILE A 469 -33.27 6.00 7.62
N PRO A 470 -32.37 6.63 8.43
CA PRO A 470 -32.05 6.11 9.76
C PRO A 470 -33.33 5.98 10.59
N ARG A 471 -33.55 4.81 11.19
CA ARG A 471 -34.63 4.60 12.16
C ARG A 471 -34.27 5.21 13.51
#